data_AF-A0A4V3GPW5-F1
#
_entry.id   AF-A0A4V3GPW5-F1
#
_cell.length_a   1.000
_cell.length_b   1.000
_cell.length_c   1.000
_cell.angle_alpha   90.00
_cell.angle_beta   90.00
_cell.angle_gamma   90.00
#
_symmetry.space_group_name_H-M   'P 1'
#
loop_
_entity.id
_entity.type
_entity.pdbx_description
1 polymer ?
#
loop_
_entity_poly.entity_id
_entity_poly.type
_entity_poly.pdbx_seq_one_letter_code
_entity_poly.pdbx_strand_id
1 'polypeptide(L)'
;MKIIQSFWTGNSTDIKSNYGWFSYKYNWLSWILSCHQLVKFHKDVELYTDRFGYEILITKLQLPYTKVHVVLDDLNDYHSDLWAVSKIKVYQMQTEPFLHIDGDVFVWESLNEKFRDAAVLTQNLEITASNYAKMWNEISPELLYMPNEMKSYHKRPDNFGCNMGVTGGNDIDFFKEYARISIDFLDKNRKAWSKINCLNFNLFFEQVLFYQYAQKREAKIDFLFNEVYNDGYYSGFAEFQDVPDKKYLHLLGAYKKNPAVCKAMEVYVMKNYPQYYSKWAVMINEAEGEQNEIEFLTPEMAAELISMFDHELKSKKFSAEHYLLKRDLYTEGLSGYLKSMLGKKEDFNIALLDGLEQTVSELNGEEVSFLEIKEHNAAPGKYQLDDLDQIALGAIEPGIPYSEFIAEMLVHFDYDTQEQQDGILTLLNGLLASYIVLKIIAIYK
;
A
#
# COMPACT_ATOMS: atom_id res chain seq x y z
N MET A 1 -4.60 -8.81 -21.71
CA MET A 1 -3.40 -7.98 -21.88
C MET A 1 -2.31 -8.54 -20.98
N LYS A 2 -1.04 -8.34 -21.31
CA LYS A 2 0.04 -8.69 -20.38
C LYS A 2 0.14 -7.64 -19.28
N ILE A 3 0.56 -8.05 -18.09
CA ILE A 3 0.94 -7.13 -17.03
C ILE A 3 2.42 -6.80 -17.18
N ILE A 4 2.76 -5.53 -17.01
CA ILE A 4 4.15 -5.09 -16.96
C ILE A 4 4.40 -4.26 -15.71
N GLN A 5 5.58 -4.37 -15.12
CA GLN A 5 6.06 -3.45 -14.09
C GLN A 5 7.42 -2.89 -14.52
N SER A 6 7.74 -1.68 -14.06
CA SER A 6 9.04 -1.06 -14.31
C SER A 6 9.70 -0.61 -13.02
N PHE A 7 10.96 -0.98 -12.83
CA PHE A 7 11.75 -0.54 -11.68
C PHE A 7 13.11 -0.04 -12.15
N TRP A 8 13.33 1.27 -12.07
CA TRP A 8 14.63 1.90 -12.31
C TRP A 8 15.17 2.44 -10.99
N THR A 9 16.44 2.16 -10.72
CA THR A 9 17.08 2.48 -9.44
C THR A 9 17.63 3.88 -9.40
N GLY A 10 17.48 4.66 -10.49
CA GLY A 10 17.98 6.03 -10.56
C GLY A 10 19.51 6.10 -10.68
N ASN A 11 20.14 5.08 -11.29
CA ASN A 11 21.59 4.87 -11.30
C ASN A 11 22.20 4.68 -9.88
N SER A 12 21.37 4.38 -8.89
CA SER A 12 21.81 4.01 -7.54
C SER A 12 22.12 2.51 -7.49
N THR A 13 23.13 2.16 -6.70
CA THR A 13 23.44 0.78 -6.29
C THR A 13 23.27 0.58 -4.79
N ASP A 14 22.65 1.56 -4.11
CA ASP A 14 22.40 1.51 -2.68
C ASP A 14 21.05 0.84 -2.38
N ILE A 15 21.11 -0.34 -1.76
CA ILE A 15 19.94 -1.09 -1.29
C ILE A 15 19.12 -0.33 -0.24
N LYS A 16 19.74 0.63 0.46
CA LYS A 16 19.10 1.46 1.49
C LYS A 16 18.35 2.67 0.92
N SER A 17 18.29 2.80 -0.41
CA SER A 17 17.44 3.77 -1.08
C SER A 17 15.96 3.48 -0.77
N ASN A 18 15.24 4.45 -0.19
CA ASN A 18 13.88 4.21 0.30
C ASN A 18 12.78 4.36 -0.76
N TYR A 19 13.05 4.97 -1.92
CA TYR A 19 12.10 5.17 -3.01
C TYR A 19 10.74 5.75 -2.56
N GLY A 20 10.76 6.67 -1.60
CA GLY A 20 9.56 7.32 -1.07
C GLY A 20 8.86 6.56 0.06
N TRP A 21 9.35 5.38 0.47
CA TRP A 21 8.82 4.63 1.61
C TRP A 21 9.27 5.19 2.97
N PHE A 22 8.55 4.86 4.03
CA PHE A 22 8.93 5.17 5.42
C PHE A 22 10.33 4.62 5.75
N SER A 23 10.63 3.41 5.24
CA SER A 23 11.95 2.79 5.27
C SER A 23 12.15 2.01 3.97
N TYR A 24 13.41 1.88 3.54
CA TYR A 24 13.79 1.08 2.37
C TYR A 24 13.41 -0.39 2.48
N LYS A 25 13.34 -0.89 3.73
CA LYS A 25 12.80 -2.20 4.10
C LYS A 25 11.43 -2.45 3.46
N TYR A 26 10.52 -1.48 3.56
CA TYR A 26 9.16 -1.58 3.03
C TYR A 26 9.08 -1.46 1.52
N ASN A 27 10.02 -0.76 0.87
CA ASN A 27 10.09 -0.75 -0.60
C ASN A 27 10.23 -2.19 -1.15
N TRP A 28 11.15 -2.96 -0.59
CA TRP A 28 11.40 -4.32 -1.05
C TRP A 28 10.26 -5.27 -0.71
N LEU A 29 9.63 -5.12 0.46
CA LEU A 29 8.41 -5.86 0.81
C LEU A 29 7.25 -5.56 -0.14
N SER A 30 7.11 -4.30 -0.58
CA SER A 30 6.09 -3.91 -1.55
C SER A 30 6.28 -4.64 -2.88
N TRP A 31 7.51 -4.75 -3.38
CA TRP A 31 7.80 -5.49 -4.61
C TRP A 31 7.48 -6.99 -4.47
N ILE A 32 7.75 -7.59 -3.31
CA ILE A 32 7.35 -8.98 -3.02
C ILE A 32 5.83 -9.10 -3.13
N LEU A 33 5.09 -8.28 -2.39
CA LEU A 33 3.63 -8.36 -2.40
C LEU A 33 3.03 -8.08 -3.78
N SER A 34 3.45 -7.01 -4.45
CA SER A 34 2.95 -6.61 -5.76
C SER A 34 3.18 -7.69 -6.80
N CYS A 35 4.41 -8.19 -6.95
CA CYS A 35 4.74 -9.23 -7.93
C CYS A 35 3.93 -10.51 -7.67
N HIS A 36 3.91 -10.98 -6.42
CA HIS A 36 3.20 -12.22 -6.07
C HIS A 36 1.70 -12.12 -6.32
N GLN A 37 1.06 -11.00 -5.96
CA GLN A 37 -0.35 -10.79 -6.23
C GLN A 37 -0.62 -10.73 -7.73
N LEU A 38 0.21 -10.03 -8.50
CA LEU A 38 0.03 -9.96 -9.95
C LEU A 38 0.16 -11.33 -10.61
N VAL A 39 1.20 -12.12 -10.28
CA VAL A 39 1.41 -13.47 -10.81
C VAL A 39 0.30 -14.44 -10.39
N LYS A 40 -0.27 -14.26 -9.19
CA LYS A 40 -1.39 -15.07 -8.71
C LYS A 40 -2.67 -14.88 -9.55
N PHE A 41 -2.91 -13.67 -10.06
CA PHE A 41 -4.16 -13.33 -10.78
C PHE A 41 -3.98 -13.07 -12.28
N HIS A 42 -2.75 -13.13 -12.80
CA HIS A 42 -2.43 -12.86 -14.21
C HIS A 42 -1.41 -13.86 -14.75
N LYS A 43 -1.59 -14.28 -16.00
CA LYS A 43 -0.75 -15.30 -16.64
C LYS A 43 0.61 -14.78 -17.08
N ASP A 44 0.67 -13.52 -17.53
CA ASP A 44 1.86 -12.91 -18.10
C ASP A 44 2.17 -11.63 -17.31
N VAL A 45 3.26 -11.66 -16.54
CA VAL A 45 3.72 -10.55 -15.69
C VAL A 45 5.20 -10.32 -15.94
N GLU A 46 5.51 -9.28 -16.71
CA GLU A 46 6.88 -8.96 -17.11
C GLU A 46 7.47 -7.81 -16.27
N LEU A 47 8.74 -7.93 -15.89
CA LEU A 47 9.50 -6.87 -15.24
C LEU A 47 10.44 -6.20 -16.24
N TYR A 48 10.46 -4.87 -16.27
CA TYR A 48 11.46 -4.06 -16.93
C TYR A 48 12.30 -3.35 -15.88
N THR A 49 13.61 -3.59 -15.88
CA THR A 49 14.48 -3.06 -14.83
C THR A 49 15.89 -2.75 -15.34
N ASP A 50 16.74 -2.19 -14.50
CA ASP A 50 18.18 -2.06 -14.73
C ASP A 50 18.94 -3.19 -14.05
N ARG A 51 20.28 -3.22 -14.20
CA ARG A 51 21.11 -4.28 -13.60
C ARG A 51 21.00 -4.35 -12.08
N PHE A 52 20.86 -3.23 -11.38
CA PHE A 52 20.78 -3.26 -9.92
C PHE A 52 19.41 -3.77 -9.46
N GLY A 53 18.34 -3.31 -10.10
CA GLY A 53 17.00 -3.82 -9.85
C GLY A 53 16.86 -5.31 -10.19
N TYR A 54 17.51 -5.80 -11.26
CA TYR A 54 17.59 -7.22 -11.55
C TYR A 54 18.28 -8.00 -10.42
N GLU A 55 19.42 -7.51 -9.93
CA GLU A 55 20.16 -8.16 -8.85
C GLU A 55 19.31 -8.29 -7.59
N ILE A 56 18.61 -7.23 -7.20
CA ILE A 56 17.77 -7.26 -6.00
C ILE A 56 16.50 -8.09 -6.22
N LEU A 57 15.70 -7.77 -7.23
CA LEU A 57 14.37 -8.35 -7.41
C LEU A 57 14.42 -9.80 -7.91
N ILE A 58 15.43 -10.17 -8.70
CA ILE A 58 15.50 -11.48 -9.34
C ILE A 58 16.59 -12.36 -8.72
N THR A 59 17.83 -11.88 -8.59
CA THR A 59 18.91 -12.72 -8.02
C THR A 59 18.67 -12.98 -6.54
N LYS A 60 18.45 -11.93 -5.74
CA LYS A 60 18.29 -12.05 -4.28
C LYS A 60 16.88 -12.47 -3.86
N LEU A 61 15.86 -11.72 -4.26
CA LEU A 61 14.47 -11.98 -3.84
C LEU A 61 13.78 -13.10 -4.62
N GLN A 62 14.29 -13.42 -5.83
CA GLN A 62 13.74 -14.47 -6.70
C GLN A 62 12.25 -14.29 -6.99
N LEU A 63 11.85 -13.05 -7.28
CA LEU A 63 10.45 -12.73 -7.57
C LEU A 63 9.96 -13.47 -8.83
N PRO A 64 8.72 -14.00 -8.81
CA PRO A 64 8.24 -14.96 -9.81
C PRO A 64 7.74 -14.32 -11.12
N TYR A 65 8.38 -13.26 -11.60
CA TYR A 65 8.04 -12.65 -12.89
C TYR A 65 8.15 -13.68 -14.02
N THR A 66 7.22 -13.64 -14.97
CA THR A 66 7.22 -14.59 -16.10
C THR A 66 8.30 -14.27 -17.12
N LYS A 67 8.73 -13.00 -17.17
CA LYS A 67 9.83 -12.53 -18.00
C LYS A 67 10.47 -11.29 -17.39
N VAL A 68 11.78 -11.13 -17.58
CA VAL A 68 12.53 -9.97 -17.10
C VAL A 68 13.35 -9.37 -18.23
N HIS A 69 13.33 -8.04 -18.34
CA HIS A 69 14.04 -7.25 -19.32
C HIS A 69 14.99 -6.28 -18.60
N VAL A 70 16.30 -6.45 -18.79
CA VAL A 70 17.32 -5.56 -18.21
C VAL A 70 17.69 -4.49 -19.24
N VAL A 71 16.94 -3.40 -19.25
CA VAL A 71 16.98 -2.37 -20.31
C VAL A 71 16.96 -0.94 -19.78
N LEU A 72 16.78 -0.73 -18.48
CA LEU A 72 16.63 0.61 -17.90
C LEU A 72 17.95 1.28 -17.53
N ASP A 73 19.09 0.60 -17.69
CA ASP A 73 20.42 1.24 -17.63
C ASP A 73 20.56 2.37 -18.68
N ASP A 74 19.78 2.33 -19.77
CA ASP A 74 19.68 3.38 -20.78
C ASP A 74 19.23 4.73 -20.21
N LEU A 75 18.65 4.75 -19.01
CA LEU A 75 18.16 5.95 -18.33
C LEU A 75 19.19 6.54 -17.35
N ASN A 76 20.37 5.94 -17.19
CA ASN A 76 21.35 6.34 -16.17
C ASN A 76 21.93 7.76 -16.36
N ASP A 77 21.68 8.41 -17.50
CA ASP A 77 22.01 9.80 -17.77
C ASP A 77 20.88 10.79 -17.40
N TYR A 78 19.71 10.30 -17.00
CA TYR A 78 18.61 11.11 -16.46
C TYR A 78 18.84 11.44 -14.99
N HIS A 79 18.19 12.51 -14.52
CA HIS A 79 18.17 12.85 -13.09
C HIS A 79 17.47 11.75 -12.29
N SER A 80 18.08 11.28 -11.19
CA SER A 80 17.59 10.15 -10.38
C SER A 80 16.17 10.32 -9.83
N ASP A 81 15.76 11.57 -9.56
CA ASP A 81 14.41 11.88 -9.07
C ASP A 81 13.30 11.75 -10.14
N LEU A 82 13.63 11.55 -11.42
CA LEU A 82 12.64 11.38 -12.51
C LEU A 82 12.08 9.96 -12.54
N TRP A 83 11.53 9.46 -11.43
CA TRP A 83 11.07 8.09 -11.25
C TRP A 83 10.09 7.59 -12.33
N ALA A 84 9.23 8.46 -12.89
CA ALA A 84 8.23 8.08 -13.89
C ALA A 84 8.84 7.80 -15.28
N VAL A 85 10.08 8.26 -15.56
CA VAL A 85 10.70 8.09 -16.89
C VAL A 85 10.87 6.62 -17.27
N SER A 86 11.06 5.75 -16.27
CA SER A 86 11.12 4.30 -16.44
C SER A 86 9.83 3.74 -17.06
N LYS A 87 8.66 4.17 -16.56
CA LYS A 87 7.36 3.75 -17.05
C LYS A 87 7.15 4.24 -18.48
N ILE A 88 7.42 5.52 -18.74
CA ILE A 88 7.30 6.14 -20.08
C ILE A 88 8.15 5.39 -21.11
N LYS A 89 9.41 5.09 -20.76
CA LYS A 89 10.33 4.33 -21.62
C LYS A 89 9.77 2.94 -21.91
N VAL A 90 9.21 2.28 -20.90
CA VAL A 90 8.60 0.95 -21.05
C VAL A 90 7.35 0.98 -21.91
N TYR A 91 6.49 2.01 -21.82
CA TYR A 91 5.33 2.18 -22.71
C TYR A 91 5.75 2.25 -24.17
N GLN A 92 6.82 2.99 -24.47
CA GLN A 92 7.38 3.12 -25.82
C GLN A 92 7.83 1.77 -26.41
N MET A 93 8.26 0.83 -25.56
CA MET A 93 8.73 -0.50 -25.97
C MET A 93 7.60 -1.49 -26.29
N GLN A 94 6.36 -1.20 -25.87
CA GLN A 94 5.27 -2.16 -26.02
C GLN A 94 4.86 -2.33 -27.48
N THR A 95 4.57 -3.57 -27.86
CA THR A 95 4.16 -3.96 -29.22
C THR A 95 2.83 -4.70 -29.24
N GLU A 96 2.25 -4.93 -28.07
CA GLU A 96 1.01 -5.66 -27.84
C GLU A 96 0.27 -5.07 -26.63
N PRO A 97 -1.05 -5.31 -26.49
CA PRO A 97 -1.85 -4.80 -25.38
C PRO A 97 -1.28 -5.12 -23.99
N PHE A 98 -1.13 -4.10 -23.16
CA PHE A 98 -0.49 -4.19 -21.85
C PHE A 98 -1.27 -3.41 -20.78
N LEU A 99 -1.06 -3.77 -19.51
CA LEU A 99 -1.34 -2.93 -18.35
C LEU A 99 -0.07 -2.82 -17.53
N HIS A 100 0.42 -1.60 -17.36
CA HIS A 100 1.45 -1.26 -16.40
C HIS A 100 0.85 -1.07 -15.02
N ILE A 101 1.50 -1.66 -14.02
CA ILE A 101 1.09 -1.62 -12.62
C ILE A 101 2.27 -1.15 -11.76
N ASP A 102 2.04 -0.13 -10.93
CA ASP A 102 3.09 0.38 -10.03
C ASP A 102 3.46 -0.68 -8.95
N GLY A 103 4.72 -0.63 -8.47
CA GLY A 103 5.25 -1.61 -7.51
C GLY A 103 4.68 -1.52 -6.09
N ASP A 104 3.83 -0.53 -5.84
CA ASP A 104 3.08 -0.23 -4.62
C ASP A 104 1.56 -0.45 -4.77
N VAL A 105 1.17 -1.08 -5.88
CA VAL A 105 -0.20 -1.55 -6.15
C VAL A 105 -0.31 -3.04 -5.87
N PHE A 106 -1.38 -3.42 -5.17
CA PHE A 106 -1.69 -4.81 -4.81
C PHE A 106 -3.12 -5.15 -5.21
N VAL A 107 -3.32 -6.34 -5.79
CA VAL A 107 -4.61 -6.79 -6.33
C VAL A 107 -5.01 -8.15 -5.79
N TRP A 108 -6.31 -8.38 -5.57
CA TRP A 108 -6.87 -9.69 -5.18
C TRP A 108 -7.81 -10.27 -6.25
N GLU A 109 -7.76 -9.73 -7.46
CA GLU A 109 -8.46 -10.23 -8.64
C GLU A 109 -7.70 -9.86 -9.93
N SER A 110 -8.15 -10.41 -11.06
CA SER A 110 -7.57 -10.08 -12.36
C SER A 110 -8.11 -8.73 -12.86
N LEU A 111 -7.22 -7.81 -13.21
CA LEU A 111 -7.60 -6.53 -13.85
C LEU A 111 -8.03 -6.71 -15.31
N ASN A 112 -7.63 -7.82 -15.94
CA ASN A 112 -7.91 -8.11 -17.34
C ASN A 112 -9.40 -8.39 -17.62
N GLU A 113 -10.17 -8.91 -16.66
CA GLU A 113 -11.56 -9.31 -16.92
C GLU A 113 -12.45 -8.10 -17.16
N LYS A 114 -12.27 -7.04 -16.37
CA LYS A 114 -13.08 -5.81 -16.45
C LYS A 114 -12.65 -4.88 -17.58
N PHE A 115 -11.35 -4.84 -17.92
CA PHE A 115 -10.80 -3.84 -18.85
C PHE A 115 -10.17 -4.43 -20.11
N ARG A 116 -10.53 -5.67 -20.47
CA ARG A 116 -9.99 -6.40 -21.63
C ARG A 116 -9.95 -5.55 -22.90
N ASP A 117 -11.03 -4.84 -23.17
CA ASP A 117 -11.26 -4.10 -24.42
C ASP A 117 -10.99 -2.59 -24.29
N ALA A 118 -10.48 -2.13 -23.14
CA ALA A 118 -10.16 -0.72 -22.94
C ALA A 118 -9.06 -0.30 -23.93
N ALA A 119 -9.32 0.76 -24.71
CA ALA A 119 -8.32 1.33 -25.61
C ALA A 119 -7.20 2.01 -24.80
N VAL A 120 -7.61 2.81 -23.82
CA VAL A 120 -6.76 3.53 -22.87
C VAL A 120 -7.43 3.44 -21.50
N LEU A 121 -6.69 2.95 -20.51
CA LEU A 121 -7.11 2.78 -19.11
C LEU A 121 -6.11 3.50 -18.20
N THR A 122 -6.63 4.21 -17.21
CA THR A 122 -5.86 4.66 -16.04
C THR A 122 -6.56 4.29 -14.74
N GLN A 123 -5.92 4.49 -13.58
CA GLN A 123 -6.52 4.12 -12.29
C GLN A 123 -7.76 5.00 -12.00
N ASN A 124 -7.60 6.32 -11.98
CA ASN A 124 -8.68 7.26 -11.72
C ASN A 124 -8.31 8.65 -12.25
N LEU A 125 -9.30 9.54 -12.29
CA LEU A 125 -9.09 10.95 -12.57
C LEU A 125 -8.81 11.71 -11.27
N GLU A 126 -7.96 12.72 -11.34
CA GLU A 126 -7.61 13.59 -10.22
C GLU A 126 -7.72 15.05 -10.61
N ILE A 127 -8.30 15.87 -9.73
CA ILE A 127 -8.33 17.32 -9.90
C ILE A 127 -6.94 17.86 -9.51
N THR A 128 -6.29 18.53 -10.45
CA THR A 128 -5.00 19.21 -10.23
C THR A 128 -5.24 20.57 -9.59
N ALA A 129 -5.63 20.56 -8.31
CA ALA A 129 -6.00 21.73 -7.55
C ALA A 129 -4.77 22.50 -7.01
N SER A 130 -4.80 22.90 -5.74
CA SER A 130 -3.81 23.82 -5.16
C SER A 130 -2.42 23.21 -5.04
N ASN A 131 -2.29 21.90 -4.79
CA ASN A 131 -0.99 21.25 -4.68
C ASN A 131 -0.30 21.22 -6.05
N TYR A 132 -1.01 20.78 -7.08
CA TYR A 132 -0.49 20.79 -8.45
C TYR A 132 -0.17 22.20 -8.95
N ALA A 133 -1.03 23.19 -8.67
CA ALA A 133 -0.78 24.57 -9.05
C ALA A 133 0.50 25.12 -8.41
N LYS A 134 0.73 24.84 -7.12
CA LYS A 134 1.96 25.23 -6.42
C LYS A 134 3.19 24.60 -7.08
N MET A 135 3.18 23.28 -7.27
CA MET A 135 4.29 22.55 -7.92
C MET A 135 4.57 23.08 -9.33
N TRP A 136 3.52 23.37 -10.11
CA TRP A 136 3.66 23.86 -11.46
C TRP A 136 4.24 25.29 -11.53
N ASN A 137 3.88 26.16 -10.60
CA ASN A 137 4.40 27.52 -10.53
C ASN A 137 5.90 27.56 -10.20
N GLU A 138 6.40 26.55 -9.49
CA GLU A 138 7.84 26.37 -9.21
C GLU A 138 8.59 25.82 -10.43
N ILE A 139 7.96 24.99 -11.27
CA ILE A 139 8.60 24.31 -12.39
C ILE A 139 8.52 25.11 -13.69
N SER A 140 7.32 25.54 -14.07
CA SER A 140 7.02 26.04 -15.41
C SER A 140 7.82 27.27 -15.86
N PRO A 141 8.20 28.23 -14.99
CA PRO A 141 9.01 29.38 -15.41
C PRO A 141 10.42 29.00 -15.88
N GLU A 142 10.96 27.88 -15.40
CA GLU A 142 12.32 27.43 -15.73
C GLU A 142 12.36 26.49 -16.95
N LEU A 143 11.20 26.06 -17.46
CA LEU A 143 11.13 25.16 -18.61
C LEU A 143 11.53 25.88 -19.90
N LEU A 144 12.43 25.26 -20.66
CA LEU A 144 12.88 25.68 -21.99
C LEU A 144 11.95 25.22 -23.11
N TYR A 145 11.12 24.22 -22.84
CA TYR A 145 10.19 23.64 -23.81
C TYR A 145 8.88 23.22 -23.14
N MET A 146 7.77 23.43 -23.84
CA MET A 146 6.42 23.04 -23.42
C MET A 146 5.74 22.29 -24.58
N PRO A 147 5.25 21.05 -24.36
CA PRO A 147 4.47 20.32 -25.36
C PRO A 147 3.24 21.12 -25.78
N ASN A 148 2.82 20.95 -27.03
CA ASN A 148 1.66 21.65 -27.56
C ASN A 148 0.37 21.32 -26.80
N GLU A 149 0.29 20.09 -26.32
CA GLU A 149 -0.76 19.50 -25.50
C GLU A 149 -0.94 20.27 -24.18
N MET A 150 0.17 20.67 -23.54
CA MET A 150 0.15 21.32 -22.23
C MET A 150 0.04 22.85 -22.28
N LYS A 151 0.03 23.47 -23.48
CA LYS A 151 -0.02 24.94 -23.63
C LYS A 151 -1.24 25.59 -22.99
N SER A 152 -2.32 24.84 -22.76
CA SER A 152 -3.53 25.36 -22.12
C SER A 152 -3.66 24.98 -20.65
N TYR A 153 -2.74 24.17 -20.12
CA TYR A 153 -2.85 23.59 -18.78
C TYR A 153 -3.03 24.67 -17.68
N HIS A 154 -2.24 25.74 -17.76
CA HIS A 154 -2.22 26.85 -16.80
C HIS A 154 -3.39 27.84 -16.94
N LYS A 155 -4.32 27.63 -17.88
CA LYS A 155 -5.39 28.59 -18.19
C LYS A 155 -6.73 28.28 -17.50
N ARG A 156 -6.84 27.13 -16.82
CA ARG A 156 -8.07 26.68 -16.17
C ARG A 156 -7.78 26.37 -14.70
N PRO A 157 -8.61 26.84 -13.76
CA PRO A 157 -8.44 26.54 -12.34
C PRO A 157 -8.70 25.05 -12.03
N ASP A 158 -9.58 24.41 -12.80
CA ASP A 158 -9.94 23.00 -12.64
C ASP A 158 -9.39 22.19 -13.82
N ASN A 159 -8.16 21.71 -13.66
CA ASN A 159 -7.55 20.80 -14.63
C ASN A 159 -7.41 19.40 -14.02
N PHE A 160 -7.07 18.43 -14.86
CA PHE A 160 -6.99 17.04 -14.43
C PHE A 160 -5.66 16.39 -14.77
N GLY A 161 -5.31 15.43 -13.93
CA GLY A 161 -4.29 14.42 -14.15
C GLY A 161 -4.93 13.04 -14.04
N CYS A 162 -4.27 12.04 -14.62
CA CYS A 162 -4.67 10.66 -14.41
C CYS A 162 -3.76 10.04 -13.36
N ASN A 163 -4.31 9.41 -12.32
CA ASN A 163 -3.50 8.52 -11.49
C ASN A 163 -3.07 7.33 -12.33
N MET A 164 -1.77 7.04 -12.34
CA MET A 164 -1.17 6.06 -13.24
C MET A 164 -0.73 4.77 -12.56
N GLY A 165 -1.19 4.50 -11.31
CA GLY A 165 -0.92 3.24 -10.60
C GLY A 165 -1.34 1.99 -11.37
N VAL A 166 -2.38 2.12 -12.20
CA VAL A 166 -2.71 1.20 -13.29
C VAL A 166 -2.82 2.02 -14.56
N THR A 167 -2.06 1.67 -15.61
CA THR A 167 -2.12 2.36 -16.91
C THR A 167 -1.91 1.39 -18.06
N GLY A 168 -2.73 1.43 -19.10
CA GLY A 168 -2.44 0.70 -20.33
C GLY A 168 -3.67 0.53 -21.19
N GLY A 169 -3.65 -0.42 -22.11
CA GLY A 169 -4.78 -0.69 -22.98
C GLY A 169 -4.36 -1.29 -24.32
N ASN A 170 -5.31 -1.28 -25.25
CA ASN A 170 -5.16 -1.87 -26.57
C ASN A 170 -4.60 -0.89 -27.62
N ASP A 171 -4.67 0.43 -27.39
CA ASP A 171 -4.19 1.43 -28.36
C ASP A 171 -2.68 1.69 -28.21
N ILE A 172 -1.88 0.80 -28.80
CA ILE A 172 -0.42 0.86 -28.71
C ILE A 172 0.16 2.13 -29.36
N ASP A 173 -0.46 2.63 -30.42
CA ASP A 173 0.00 3.83 -31.10
C ASP A 173 -0.23 5.08 -30.24
N PHE A 174 -1.34 5.13 -29.49
CA PHE A 174 -1.56 6.16 -28.47
C PHE A 174 -0.43 6.19 -27.45
N PHE A 175 -0.09 5.05 -26.84
CA PHE A 175 0.95 4.98 -25.81
C PHE A 175 2.34 5.31 -26.34
N LYS A 176 2.68 4.85 -27.56
CA LYS A 176 3.96 5.19 -28.21
C LYS A 176 4.11 6.68 -28.48
N GLU A 177 3.07 7.32 -29.01
CA GLU A 177 3.13 8.74 -29.33
C GLU A 177 3.09 9.60 -28.05
N TYR A 178 2.28 9.24 -27.06
CA TYR A 178 2.32 9.86 -25.74
C TYR A 178 3.72 9.76 -25.12
N ALA A 179 4.31 8.56 -25.11
CA ALA A 179 5.63 8.35 -24.55
C ALA A 179 6.70 9.15 -25.30
N ARG A 180 6.62 9.22 -26.62
CA ARG A 180 7.51 10.04 -27.45
C ARG A 180 7.43 11.52 -27.07
N ILE A 181 6.21 12.06 -26.89
CA ILE A 181 6.00 13.46 -26.49
C ILE A 181 6.53 13.70 -25.06
N SER A 182 6.31 12.75 -24.16
CA SER A 182 6.76 12.83 -22.77
C SER A 182 8.30 12.80 -22.64
N ILE A 183 8.98 11.91 -23.37
CA ILE A 183 10.44 11.89 -23.45
C ILE A 183 10.98 13.17 -24.09
N ASP A 184 10.36 13.67 -25.16
CA ASP A 184 10.73 14.95 -25.77
C ASP A 184 10.55 16.13 -24.80
N PHE A 185 9.52 16.07 -23.94
CA PHE A 185 9.30 17.05 -22.89
C PHE A 185 10.43 17.04 -21.85
N LEU A 186 10.91 15.86 -21.46
CA LEU A 186 12.04 15.69 -20.56
C LEU A 186 13.36 16.16 -21.20
N ASP A 187 13.70 15.62 -22.36
CA ASP A 187 15.00 15.81 -22.99
C ASP A 187 15.28 17.26 -23.38
N LYS A 188 14.27 17.96 -23.93
CA LYS A 188 14.40 19.38 -24.28
C LYS A 188 14.51 20.28 -23.04
N ASN A 189 14.11 19.79 -21.87
CA ASN A 189 14.24 20.50 -20.60
C ASN A 189 15.42 20.01 -19.74
N ARG A 190 16.33 19.19 -20.28
CA ARG A 190 17.47 18.65 -19.53
C ARG A 190 18.32 19.73 -18.84
N LYS A 191 18.51 20.88 -19.48
CA LYS A 191 19.25 22.03 -18.91
C LYS A 191 18.51 22.73 -17.77
N ALA A 192 17.22 22.50 -17.61
CA ALA A 192 16.40 23.06 -16.53
C ALA A 192 16.34 22.15 -15.29
N TRP A 193 16.73 20.87 -15.38
CA TRP A 193 16.63 19.90 -14.28
C TRP A 193 17.31 20.36 -12.98
N SER A 194 18.43 21.07 -13.08
CA SER A 194 19.12 21.62 -11.89
C SER A 194 18.43 22.81 -11.23
N LYS A 195 17.37 23.34 -11.85
CA LYS A 195 16.61 24.51 -11.38
C LYS A 195 15.18 24.19 -10.96
N ILE A 196 14.67 23.01 -11.33
CA ILE A 196 13.31 22.57 -11.02
C ILE A 196 13.34 21.42 -10.01
N ASN A 197 12.22 21.25 -9.32
CA ASN A 197 12.00 20.06 -8.52
C ASN A 197 11.67 18.87 -9.46
N CYS A 198 12.67 18.05 -9.79
CA CYS A 198 12.50 16.90 -10.67
C CYS A 198 11.55 15.84 -10.09
N LEU A 199 11.50 15.68 -8.76
CA LEU A 199 10.56 14.77 -8.09
C LEU A 199 9.11 15.14 -8.42
N ASN A 200 8.77 16.43 -8.33
CA ASN A 200 7.44 16.94 -8.66
C ASN A 200 7.18 16.98 -10.17
N PHE A 201 8.25 17.11 -11.00
CA PHE A 201 8.11 17.16 -12.45
C PHE A 201 7.51 15.88 -13.05
N ASN A 202 7.71 14.73 -12.38
CA ASN A 202 7.07 13.45 -12.74
C ASN A 202 5.58 13.57 -13.00
N LEU A 203 4.83 14.23 -12.10
CA LEU A 203 3.39 14.37 -12.22
C LEU A 203 2.97 15.08 -13.52
N PHE A 204 3.81 15.96 -14.07
CA PHE A 204 3.45 16.76 -15.24
C PHE A 204 3.71 16.04 -16.55
N PHE A 205 4.87 15.39 -16.72
CA PHE A 205 5.15 14.64 -17.95
C PHE A 205 4.48 13.26 -17.97
N GLU A 206 4.16 12.72 -16.80
CA GLU A 206 3.42 11.47 -16.65
C GLU A 206 1.91 11.76 -16.71
N GLN A 207 1.34 12.29 -15.64
CA GLN A 207 -0.11 12.27 -15.40
C GLN A 207 -0.87 13.38 -16.13
N VAL A 208 -0.39 14.63 -16.01
CA VAL A 208 -1.04 15.78 -16.63
C VAL A 208 -0.92 15.71 -18.15
N LEU A 209 0.29 15.49 -18.67
CA LEU A 209 0.52 15.37 -20.10
C LEU A 209 -0.32 14.24 -20.72
N PHE A 210 -0.46 13.10 -20.04
CA PHE A 210 -1.30 12.00 -20.51
C PHE A 210 -2.74 12.43 -20.71
N TYR A 211 -3.33 13.08 -19.70
CA TYR A 211 -4.69 13.59 -19.79
C TYR A 211 -4.83 14.65 -20.90
N GLN A 212 -3.94 15.64 -20.97
CA GLN A 212 -3.99 16.66 -22.02
C GLN A 212 -3.85 16.06 -23.42
N TYR A 213 -2.99 15.06 -23.59
CA TYR A 213 -2.81 14.36 -24.84
C TYR A 213 -4.08 13.59 -25.25
N ALA A 214 -4.69 12.87 -24.32
CA ALA A 214 -5.95 12.16 -24.55
C ALA A 214 -7.07 13.10 -24.98
N GLN A 215 -7.23 14.24 -24.28
CA GLN A 215 -8.24 15.24 -24.64
C GLN A 215 -8.03 15.81 -26.04
N LYS A 216 -6.78 16.12 -26.40
CA LYS A 216 -6.44 16.65 -27.73
C LYS A 216 -6.68 15.62 -28.85
N ARG A 217 -6.61 14.33 -28.55
CA ARG A 217 -6.87 13.23 -29.48
C ARG A 217 -8.33 12.78 -29.48
N GLU A 218 -9.18 13.38 -28.64
CA GLU A 218 -10.55 12.90 -28.39
C GLU A 218 -10.58 11.41 -27.99
N ALA A 219 -9.52 10.94 -27.33
CA ALA A 219 -9.40 9.57 -26.88
C ALA A 219 -10.21 9.37 -25.60
N LYS A 220 -11.08 8.36 -25.60
CA LYS A 220 -11.80 7.94 -24.40
C LYS A 220 -10.82 7.25 -23.44
N ILE A 221 -10.77 7.74 -22.21
CA ILE A 221 -10.05 7.09 -21.10
C ILE A 221 -11.08 6.32 -20.27
N ASP A 222 -10.87 5.01 -20.12
CA ASP A 222 -11.55 4.20 -19.13
C ASP A 222 -10.82 4.32 -17.78
N PHE A 223 -11.53 4.19 -16.67
CA PHE A 223 -10.97 4.32 -15.32
C PHE A 223 -11.23 3.07 -14.48
N LEU A 224 -10.27 2.67 -13.64
CA LEU A 224 -10.46 1.61 -12.66
C LEU A 224 -11.53 2.00 -11.63
N PHE A 225 -11.44 3.25 -11.16
CA PHE A 225 -12.38 3.91 -10.25
C PHE A 225 -13.00 5.13 -10.95
N ASN A 226 -14.33 5.25 -10.88
CA ASN A 226 -15.06 6.35 -11.52
C ASN A 226 -15.02 7.65 -10.70
N GLU A 227 -14.64 7.52 -9.43
CA GLU A 227 -14.45 8.60 -8.49
C GLU A 227 -13.36 9.56 -8.97
N VAL A 228 -13.65 10.85 -8.87
CA VAL A 228 -12.69 11.92 -9.14
C VAL A 228 -12.13 12.39 -7.81
N TYR A 229 -10.82 12.24 -7.62
CA TYR A 229 -10.17 12.56 -6.35
C TYR A 229 -9.59 13.97 -6.36
N ASN A 230 -9.54 14.61 -5.18
CA ASN A 230 -8.80 15.86 -4.99
C ASN A 230 -7.31 15.55 -4.81
N ASP A 231 -6.44 16.46 -5.25
CA ASP A 231 -4.99 16.25 -5.15
C ASP A 231 -4.53 15.99 -3.70
N GLY A 232 -3.87 14.85 -3.50
CA GLY A 232 -3.34 14.45 -2.19
C GLY A 232 -4.38 13.86 -1.21
N TYR A 233 -5.65 13.74 -1.60
CA TYR A 233 -6.69 13.13 -0.77
C TYR A 233 -7.18 11.84 -1.39
N TYR A 234 -6.71 10.74 -0.82
CA TYR A 234 -7.15 9.40 -1.17
C TYR A 234 -7.72 8.75 0.09
N SER A 235 -8.81 8.02 -0.08
CA SER A 235 -9.40 7.19 0.94
C SER A 235 -9.61 5.80 0.35
N GLY A 236 -9.45 4.77 1.17
CA GLY A 236 -9.78 3.42 0.73
C GLY A 236 -8.70 2.74 -0.12
N PHE A 237 -7.40 3.06 0.02
CA PHE A 237 -6.34 2.35 -0.71
C PHE A 237 -5.30 1.64 0.17
N ALA A 238 -5.47 1.62 1.49
CA ALA A 238 -4.46 1.08 2.41
C ALA A 238 -5.01 0.11 3.47
N GLU A 239 -6.29 -0.26 3.37
CA GLU A 239 -6.99 -1.06 4.37
C GLU A 239 -6.71 -2.57 4.19
N PHE A 240 -5.52 -3.00 4.62
CA PHE A 240 -5.15 -4.42 4.65
C PHE A 240 -6.13 -5.28 5.45
N GLN A 241 -6.82 -4.72 6.45
CA GLN A 241 -7.83 -5.43 7.23
C GLN A 241 -9.07 -5.84 6.41
N ASP A 242 -9.27 -5.25 5.23
CA ASP A 242 -10.42 -5.52 4.37
C ASP A 242 -10.11 -6.49 3.24
N VAL A 243 -8.85 -6.90 3.05
CA VAL A 243 -8.48 -7.90 2.04
C VAL A 243 -8.75 -9.32 2.58
N PRO A 244 -9.16 -10.29 1.74
CA PRO A 244 -9.23 -10.24 0.29
C PRO A 244 -10.58 -9.76 -0.27
N ASP A 245 -11.54 -9.34 0.56
CA ASP A 245 -12.83 -8.83 0.06
C ASP A 245 -12.62 -7.55 -0.74
N LYS A 246 -11.79 -6.67 -0.20
CA LYS A 246 -11.21 -5.56 -0.94
C LYS A 246 -10.21 -6.08 -1.97
N LYS A 247 -10.44 -5.70 -3.23
CA LYS A 247 -9.72 -6.26 -4.39
C LYS A 247 -8.51 -5.46 -4.85
N TYR A 248 -8.33 -4.26 -4.30
CA TYR A 248 -7.30 -3.32 -4.75
C TYR A 248 -6.80 -2.47 -3.59
N LEU A 249 -5.48 -2.35 -3.47
CA LEU A 249 -4.78 -1.40 -2.62
C LEU A 249 -3.71 -0.69 -3.46
N HIS A 250 -3.45 0.57 -3.14
CA HIS A 250 -2.37 1.35 -3.74
C HIS A 250 -1.78 2.25 -2.67
N LEU A 251 -0.59 1.88 -2.17
CA LEU A 251 0.08 2.63 -1.12
C LEU A 251 0.83 3.81 -1.74
N LEU A 252 0.11 4.85 -2.12
CA LEU A 252 0.68 6.08 -2.68
C LEU A 252 0.80 7.19 -1.64
N GLY A 253 1.77 8.10 -1.84
CA GLY A 253 1.94 9.30 -1.03
C GLY A 253 2.04 9.02 0.48
N ALA A 254 1.09 9.56 1.24
CA ALA A 254 1.06 9.47 2.71
C ALA A 254 0.96 8.02 3.22
N TYR A 255 0.35 7.10 2.46
CA TYR A 255 0.25 5.70 2.86
C TYR A 255 1.62 5.02 2.99
N LYS A 256 2.57 5.34 2.10
CA LYS A 256 3.96 4.84 2.18
C LYS A 256 4.71 5.33 3.42
N LYS A 257 4.25 6.43 4.01
CA LYS A 257 4.87 7.07 5.17
C LYS A 257 4.19 6.70 6.48
N ASN A 258 3.06 5.98 6.43
CA ASN A 258 2.35 5.54 7.61
C ASN A 258 2.96 4.22 8.14
N PRO A 259 3.56 4.21 9.36
CA PRO A 259 4.20 3.01 9.90
C PRO A 259 3.23 1.86 10.13
N ALA A 260 1.99 2.13 10.52
CA ALA A 260 0.98 1.09 10.76
C ALA A 260 0.58 0.40 9.45
N VAL A 261 0.42 1.16 8.36
CA VAL A 261 0.15 0.62 7.03
C VAL A 261 1.32 -0.21 6.52
N CYS A 262 2.56 0.28 6.69
CA CYS A 262 3.76 -0.45 6.33
C CYS A 262 3.90 -1.76 7.12
N LYS A 263 3.57 -1.73 8.42
CA LYS A 263 3.57 -2.91 9.28
C LYS A 263 2.49 -3.91 8.88
N ALA A 264 1.30 -3.45 8.51
CA ALA A 264 0.24 -4.33 8.00
C ALA A 264 0.66 -5.06 6.72
N MET A 265 1.35 -4.36 5.80
CA MET A 265 1.94 -4.99 4.61
C MET A 265 3.01 -6.03 4.98
N GLU A 266 3.91 -5.70 5.92
CA GLU A 266 4.93 -6.64 6.39
C GLU A 266 4.30 -7.92 6.94
N VAL A 267 3.33 -7.79 7.85
CA VAL A 267 2.61 -8.93 8.45
C VAL A 267 1.87 -9.75 7.39
N TYR A 268 1.25 -9.09 6.40
CA TYR A 268 0.63 -9.77 5.27
C TYR A 268 1.64 -10.63 4.50
N VAL A 269 2.83 -10.08 4.22
CA VAL A 269 3.91 -10.80 3.52
C VAL A 269 4.46 -11.94 4.39
N MET A 270 4.67 -11.74 5.69
CA MET A 270 5.11 -12.78 6.62
C MET A 270 4.19 -14.01 6.57
N LYS A 271 2.87 -13.79 6.59
CA LYS A 271 1.91 -14.89 6.62
C LYS A 271 1.66 -15.53 5.26
N ASN A 272 1.50 -14.73 4.21
CA ASN A 272 1.07 -15.22 2.90
C ASN A 272 2.26 -15.61 1.99
N TYR A 273 3.44 -15.03 2.23
CA TYR A 273 4.67 -15.28 1.47
C TYR A 273 5.89 -15.48 2.40
N PRO A 274 5.83 -16.34 3.44
CA PRO A 274 6.85 -16.44 4.49
C PRO A 274 8.25 -16.71 3.96
N GLN A 275 8.39 -17.61 2.99
CA GLN A 275 9.69 -17.92 2.39
C GLN A 275 10.34 -16.71 1.69
N TYR A 276 9.52 -15.79 1.15
CA TYR A 276 10.01 -14.58 0.50
C TYR A 276 10.29 -13.47 1.52
N TYR A 277 9.52 -13.42 2.61
CA TYR A 277 9.90 -12.61 3.77
C TYR A 277 11.28 -13.01 4.27
N SER A 278 11.60 -14.29 4.38
CA SER A 278 12.93 -14.72 4.85
C SER A 278 14.06 -14.42 3.87
N LYS A 279 13.84 -14.52 2.54
CA LYS A 279 14.83 -14.04 1.55
C LYS A 279 15.10 -12.54 1.70
N TRP A 280 14.04 -11.77 1.92
CA TRP A 280 14.13 -10.36 2.22
C TRP A 280 14.89 -10.12 3.53
N ALA A 281 14.57 -10.84 4.60
CA ALA A 281 15.21 -10.70 5.91
C ALA A 281 16.72 -10.94 5.82
N VAL A 282 17.15 -12.01 5.14
CA VAL A 282 18.58 -12.29 4.89
C VAL A 282 19.24 -11.11 4.19
N MET A 283 18.61 -10.61 3.12
CA MET A 283 19.13 -9.47 2.35
C MET A 283 19.24 -8.19 3.19
N ILE A 284 18.28 -7.93 4.09
CA ILE A 284 18.30 -6.77 4.99
C ILE A 284 19.36 -6.93 6.08
N ASN A 285 19.45 -8.10 6.71
CA ASN A 285 20.44 -8.38 7.74
C ASN A 285 21.87 -8.30 7.19
N GLU A 286 22.11 -8.78 5.97
CA GLU A 286 23.38 -8.58 5.25
C GLU A 286 23.72 -7.09 5.06
N ALA A 287 22.73 -6.26 4.72
CA ALA A 287 22.92 -4.84 4.46
C ALA A 287 23.11 -4.00 5.73
N GLU A 288 22.52 -4.40 6.86
CA GLU A 288 22.69 -3.75 8.16
C GLU A 288 23.89 -4.27 8.95
N GLY A 289 24.35 -5.49 8.67
CA GLY A 289 25.43 -6.14 9.43
C GLY A 289 24.99 -6.65 10.81
N GLU A 290 23.69 -6.88 11.00
CA GLU A 290 23.06 -7.35 12.24
C GLU A 290 21.88 -8.28 11.90
N GLN A 291 21.50 -9.16 12.85
CA GLN A 291 20.45 -10.18 12.66
C GLN A 291 19.13 -9.77 13.33
N ASN A 292 18.57 -8.64 12.90
CA ASN A 292 17.31 -8.13 13.47
C ASN A 292 16.07 -8.70 12.78
N GLU A 293 16.14 -9.03 11.49
CA GLU A 293 15.01 -9.58 10.72
C GLU A 293 14.92 -11.12 10.81
N ILE A 294 13.72 -11.67 10.60
CA ILE A 294 13.43 -13.11 10.77
C ILE A 294 13.72 -13.92 9.49
N GLU A 295 14.81 -14.69 9.52
CA GLU A 295 15.32 -15.44 8.36
C GLU A 295 14.79 -16.88 8.22
N PHE A 296 13.96 -17.36 9.15
CA PHE A 296 13.58 -18.78 9.23
C PHE A 296 12.12 -19.10 8.85
N LEU A 297 11.33 -18.11 8.42
CA LEU A 297 9.93 -18.32 8.06
C LEU A 297 9.79 -19.18 6.80
N THR A 298 9.09 -20.30 6.95
CA THR A 298 8.55 -21.12 5.86
C THR A 298 7.03 -21.21 6.01
N PRO A 299 6.28 -21.67 4.98
CA PRO A 299 4.85 -21.93 5.12
C PRO A 299 4.50 -22.85 6.30
N GLU A 300 5.30 -23.90 6.52
CA GLU A 300 5.12 -24.86 7.62
C GLU A 300 5.37 -24.20 8.97
N MET A 301 6.46 -23.44 9.10
CA MET A 301 6.80 -22.72 10.32
C MET A 301 5.73 -21.67 10.67
N ALA A 302 5.26 -20.90 9.67
CA ALA A 302 4.20 -19.92 9.89
C ALA A 302 2.91 -20.60 10.39
N ALA A 303 2.53 -21.74 9.81
CA ALA A 303 1.36 -22.52 10.25
C ALA A 303 1.54 -23.09 11.67
N GLU A 304 2.73 -23.59 12.00
CA GLU A 304 3.05 -24.08 13.34
C GLU A 304 2.94 -22.96 14.38
N LEU A 305 3.56 -21.80 14.13
CA LEU A 305 3.51 -20.64 15.01
C LEU A 305 2.08 -20.13 15.23
N ILE A 306 1.25 -20.11 14.18
CA ILE A 306 -0.18 -19.77 14.28
C ILE A 306 -0.92 -20.78 15.17
N SER A 307 -0.67 -22.08 14.97
CA SER A 307 -1.31 -23.14 15.78
C SER A 307 -0.86 -23.11 17.24
N MET A 308 0.40 -22.79 17.51
CA MET A 308 0.91 -22.60 18.86
C MET A 308 0.20 -21.43 19.53
N PHE A 309 0.06 -20.30 18.83
CA PHE A 309 -0.62 -19.13 19.36
C PHE A 309 -2.10 -19.39 19.66
N ASP A 310 -2.81 -20.12 18.79
CA ASP A 310 -4.20 -20.53 19.02
C ASP A 310 -4.35 -21.34 20.32
N HIS A 311 -3.43 -22.28 20.58
CA HIS A 311 -3.41 -23.06 21.81
C HIS A 311 -3.09 -22.19 23.04
N GLU A 312 -2.12 -21.29 22.94
CA GLU A 312 -1.77 -20.33 24.00
C GLU A 312 -2.94 -19.41 24.35
N LEU A 313 -3.66 -18.93 23.34
CA LEU A 313 -4.85 -18.09 23.48
C LEU A 313 -5.98 -18.83 24.21
N LYS A 314 -6.30 -20.07 23.78
CA LYS A 314 -7.33 -20.92 24.40
C LYS A 314 -6.99 -21.36 25.82
N SER A 315 -5.70 -21.55 26.11
CA SER A 315 -5.23 -21.94 27.45
C SER A 315 -4.96 -20.75 28.38
N LYS A 316 -5.03 -19.51 27.85
CA LYS A 316 -4.70 -18.25 28.54
C LYS A 316 -3.27 -18.27 29.11
N LYS A 317 -2.33 -18.88 28.38
CA LYS A 317 -0.93 -19.03 28.78
C LYS A 317 -0.02 -18.76 27.60
N PHE A 318 0.44 -17.52 27.49
CA PHE A 318 1.35 -17.10 26.43
C PHE A 318 2.80 -17.49 26.73
N SER A 319 3.50 -17.99 25.71
CA SER A 319 4.95 -18.19 25.77
C SER A 319 5.65 -16.94 25.24
N ALA A 320 6.65 -16.46 25.98
CA ALA A 320 7.49 -15.31 25.58
C ALA A 320 8.30 -15.59 24.31
N GLU A 321 8.59 -16.86 24.02
CA GLU A 321 9.31 -17.28 22.83
C GLU A 321 8.51 -16.90 21.58
N HIS A 322 9.11 -16.05 20.74
CA HIS A 322 8.52 -15.54 19.49
C HIS A 322 7.11 -14.96 19.64
N TYR A 323 6.75 -14.45 20.83
CA TYR A 323 5.39 -14.00 21.12
C TYR A 323 4.85 -12.99 20.07
N LEU A 324 5.60 -11.91 19.80
CA LEU A 324 5.15 -10.87 18.86
C LEU A 324 5.01 -11.40 17.43
N LEU A 325 5.89 -12.32 17.01
CA LEU A 325 5.80 -12.96 15.70
C LEU A 325 4.55 -13.85 15.60
N LYS A 326 4.31 -14.69 16.60
CA LYS A 326 3.11 -15.54 16.68
C LYS A 326 1.83 -14.69 16.65
N ARG A 327 1.79 -13.61 17.44
CA ARG A 327 0.68 -12.64 17.47
C ARG A 327 0.45 -12.01 16.10
N ASP A 328 1.49 -11.51 15.47
CA ASP A 328 1.41 -10.87 14.15
C ASP A 328 0.87 -11.84 13.09
N LEU A 329 1.39 -13.08 13.06
CA LEU A 329 0.91 -14.12 12.14
C LEU A 329 -0.55 -14.54 12.40
N TYR A 330 -0.95 -14.66 13.68
CA TYR A 330 -2.31 -15.05 14.04
C TYR A 330 -3.33 -13.94 13.74
N THR A 331 -2.97 -12.68 13.99
CA THR A 331 -3.88 -11.52 13.87
C THR A 331 -4.19 -11.12 12.43
N GLU A 332 -3.31 -11.43 11.47
CA GLU A 332 -3.59 -11.23 10.06
C GLU A 332 -4.88 -11.98 9.66
N GLY A 333 -5.82 -11.28 9.03
CA GLY A 333 -7.09 -11.85 8.59
C GLY A 333 -8.19 -11.95 9.67
N LEU A 334 -7.90 -11.62 10.94
CA LEU A 334 -8.92 -11.66 12.01
C LEU A 334 -10.06 -10.68 11.79
N SER A 335 -9.83 -9.53 11.15
CA SER A 335 -10.91 -8.58 10.82
C SER A 335 -11.95 -9.18 9.88
N GLY A 336 -11.51 -9.98 8.89
CA GLY A 336 -12.41 -10.74 8.02
C GLY A 336 -13.14 -11.85 8.79
N TYR A 337 -12.44 -12.52 9.70
CA TYR A 337 -13.03 -13.53 10.57
C TYR A 337 -14.12 -12.94 11.49
N LEU A 338 -13.87 -11.78 12.12
CA LEU A 338 -14.85 -11.03 12.91
C LEU A 338 -16.11 -10.73 12.09
N LYS A 339 -15.95 -10.13 10.90
CA LYS A 339 -17.07 -9.83 10.00
C LYS A 339 -17.90 -11.08 9.67
N SER A 340 -17.24 -12.21 9.39
CA SER A 340 -17.93 -13.49 9.16
C SER A 340 -18.71 -13.95 10.38
N MET A 341 -18.13 -13.90 11.59
CA MET A 341 -18.78 -14.33 12.83
C MET A 341 -20.01 -13.48 13.14
N LEU A 342 -19.87 -12.15 13.07
CA LEU A 342 -20.96 -11.20 13.26
C LEU A 342 -22.08 -11.41 12.22
N GLY A 343 -21.73 -11.58 10.94
CA GLY A 343 -22.71 -11.82 9.87
C GLY A 343 -23.48 -13.14 10.04
N LYS A 344 -22.86 -14.17 10.61
CA LYS A 344 -23.50 -15.46 10.93
C LYS A 344 -24.21 -15.46 12.27
N LYS A 345 -24.09 -14.40 13.08
CA LYS A 345 -24.57 -14.31 14.46
C LYS A 345 -24.04 -15.45 15.33
N GLU A 346 -22.79 -15.84 15.11
CA GLU A 346 -22.12 -16.86 15.91
C GLU A 346 -21.34 -16.19 17.04
N ASP A 347 -21.41 -16.77 18.25
CA ASP A 347 -20.64 -16.30 19.39
C ASP A 347 -19.17 -16.73 19.28
N PHE A 348 -18.28 -15.97 19.92
CA PHE A 348 -16.84 -16.21 19.93
C PHE A 348 -16.20 -15.64 21.20
N ASN A 349 -15.03 -16.14 21.56
CA ASN A 349 -14.26 -15.64 22.68
C ASN A 349 -13.38 -14.47 22.25
N ILE A 350 -13.29 -13.47 23.12
CA ILE A 350 -12.43 -12.29 23.01
C ILE A 350 -11.35 -12.41 24.09
N ALA A 351 -10.09 -12.20 23.70
CA ALA A 351 -8.97 -12.21 24.63
C ALA A 351 -8.08 -10.98 24.44
N LEU A 352 -7.71 -10.36 25.55
CA LEU A 352 -6.68 -9.32 25.60
C LEU A 352 -5.31 -9.94 25.32
N LEU A 353 -4.49 -9.26 24.52
CA LEU A 353 -3.16 -9.71 24.15
C LEU A 353 -2.09 -9.10 25.06
N ASP A 354 -1.00 -9.82 25.31
CA ASP A 354 0.20 -9.28 25.96
C ASP A 354 0.93 -8.27 25.05
N GLY A 355 1.87 -7.53 25.63
CA GLY A 355 2.68 -6.52 24.94
C GLY A 355 2.03 -5.15 24.88
N LEU A 356 1.10 -4.88 25.79
CA LEU A 356 0.39 -3.62 25.96
C LEU A 356 0.92 -2.92 27.22
N GLU A 357 1.18 -1.62 27.12
CA GLU A 357 1.64 -0.80 28.25
C GLU A 357 0.85 0.50 28.30
N GLN A 358 0.12 0.73 29.40
CA GLN A 358 -0.60 1.99 29.59
C GLN A 358 0.36 3.07 30.07
N THR A 359 0.33 4.21 29.38
CA THR A 359 1.14 5.39 29.70
C THR A 359 0.23 6.61 29.80
N VAL A 360 0.63 7.61 30.58
CA VAL A 360 -0.08 8.89 30.69
C VAL A 360 0.83 9.99 30.16
N SER A 361 0.28 10.90 29.37
CA SER A 361 1.01 12.05 28.83
C SER A 361 0.15 13.30 28.89
N GLU A 362 0.78 14.46 29.04
CA GLU A 362 0.08 15.74 29.04
C GLU A 362 -0.03 16.26 27.61
N LEU A 363 -1.25 16.49 27.14
CA LEU A 363 -1.55 17.06 25.82
C LEU A 363 -2.49 18.25 26.02
N ASN A 364 -2.04 19.43 25.59
CA ASN A 364 -2.78 20.69 25.73
C ASN A 364 -3.22 21.03 27.17
N GLY A 365 -2.49 20.54 28.19
CA GLY A 365 -2.79 20.78 29.61
C GLY A 365 -3.79 19.78 30.22
N GLU A 366 -4.17 18.73 29.50
CA GLU A 366 -4.98 17.63 30.00
C GLU A 366 -4.16 16.34 30.03
N GLU A 367 -4.36 15.52 31.08
CA GLU A 367 -3.78 14.18 31.13
C GLU A 367 -4.54 13.25 30.19
N VAL A 368 -3.82 12.70 29.22
CA VAL A 368 -4.35 11.76 28.24
C VAL A 368 -3.69 10.41 28.44
N SER A 369 -4.51 9.36 28.56
CA SER A 369 -4.04 7.97 28.64
C SER A 369 -3.81 7.39 27.26
N PHE A 370 -2.72 6.66 27.11
CA PHE A 370 -2.36 5.95 25.89
C PHE A 370 -2.09 4.48 26.21
N LEU A 371 -2.45 3.61 25.28
CA LEU A 371 -1.99 2.24 25.22
C LEU A 371 -0.85 2.16 24.20
N GLU A 372 0.35 1.85 24.67
CA GLU A 372 1.48 1.51 23.80
C GLU A 372 1.41 0.03 23.43
N ILE A 373 1.39 -0.25 22.13
CA ILE A 373 1.32 -1.61 21.58
C ILE A 373 2.70 -1.98 21.05
N LYS A 374 3.37 -2.93 21.71
CA LYS A 374 4.69 -3.40 21.27
C LYS A 374 4.59 -4.06 19.90
N GLU A 375 5.54 -3.71 19.02
CA GLU A 375 5.62 -4.23 17.66
C GLU A 375 6.97 -4.89 17.41
N HIS A 376 6.96 -5.95 16.60
CA HIS A 376 8.19 -6.61 16.19
C HIS A 376 8.92 -5.75 15.15
N ASN A 377 10.21 -5.47 15.36
CA ASN A 377 11.07 -4.68 14.45
C ASN A 377 10.52 -3.29 14.06
N ALA A 378 9.63 -2.73 14.88
CA ALA A 378 9.06 -1.40 14.67
C ALA A 378 8.88 -0.67 16.00
N ALA A 379 8.74 0.65 15.94
CA ALA A 379 8.36 1.44 17.10
C ALA A 379 6.97 1.00 17.60
N PRO A 380 6.72 1.05 18.93
CA PRO A 380 5.40 0.74 19.47
C PRO A 380 4.32 1.61 18.84
N GLY A 381 3.19 0.98 18.51
CA GLY A 381 1.97 1.71 18.18
C GLY A 381 1.45 2.47 19.39
N LYS A 382 0.72 3.57 19.17
CA LYS A 382 0.06 4.32 20.24
C LYS A 382 -1.42 4.44 19.92
N TYR A 383 -2.24 4.10 20.91
CA TYR A 383 -3.70 4.25 20.84
C TYR A 383 -4.14 5.10 22.03
N GLN A 384 -4.83 6.21 21.76
CA GLN A 384 -5.38 7.06 22.81
C GLN A 384 -6.60 6.36 23.42
N LEU A 385 -6.64 6.26 24.75
CA LEU A 385 -7.74 5.63 25.48
C LEU A 385 -8.76 6.68 25.89
N ASP A 386 -10.02 6.43 25.60
CA ASP A 386 -11.16 7.14 26.18
C ASP A 386 -11.84 6.32 27.30
N ASP A 387 -12.92 6.86 27.88
CA ASP A 387 -13.66 6.20 28.96
C ASP A 387 -14.30 4.88 28.50
N LEU A 388 -14.76 4.81 27.24
CA LEU A 388 -15.35 3.61 26.67
C LEU A 388 -14.28 2.52 26.51
N ASP A 389 -13.08 2.90 26.09
CA ASP A 389 -11.95 1.99 25.98
C ASP A 389 -11.58 1.38 27.33
N GLN A 390 -11.51 2.19 28.39
CA GLN A 390 -11.16 1.68 29.72
C GLN A 390 -12.18 0.65 30.24
N ILE A 391 -13.48 0.91 30.03
CA ILE A 391 -14.55 -0.02 30.39
C ILE A 391 -14.43 -1.31 29.56
N ALA A 392 -14.28 -1.18 28.24
CA ALA A 392 -14.20 -2.31 27.33
C ALA A 392 -12.99 -3.20 27.62
N LEU A 393 -11.81 -2.61 27.82
CA LEU A 393 -10.59 -3.37 28.13
C LEU A 393 -10.68 -4.05 29.49
N GLY A 394 -11.30 -3.42 30.50
CA GLY A 394 -11.56 -4.05 31.80
C GLY A 394 -12.47 -5.27 31.71
N ALA A 395 -13.52 -5.22 30.88
CA ALA A 395 -14.40 -6.36 30.62
C ALA A 395 -13.68 -7.49 29.85
N ILE A 396 -12.77 -7.14 28.94
CA ILE A 396 -12.04 -8.12 28.10
C ILE A 396 -10.85 -8.75 28.83
N GLU A 397 -10.25 -8.09 29.82
CA GLU A 397 -9.06 -8.56 30.57
C GLU A 397 -9.14 -10.03 31.04
N PRO A 398 -10.22 -10.50 31.70
CA PRO A 398 -10.33 -11.91 32.10
C PRO A 398 -10.52 -12.88 30.92
N GLY A 399 -10.81 -12.38 29.72
CA GLY A 399 -11.26 -13.11 28.54
C GLY A 399 -12.74 -13.46 28.63
N ILE A 400 -13.53 -13.04 27.63
CA ILE A 400 -14.99 -13.00 27.68
C ILE A 400 -15.63 -13.44 26.35
N PRO A 401 -16.76 -14.17 26.34
CA PRO A 401 -17.55 -14.39 25.14
C PRO A 401 -18.13 -13.09 24.59
N TYR A 402 -18.27 -12.97 23.27
CA TYR A 402 -18.82 -11.77 22.61
C TYR A 402 -20.22 -11.44 23.12
N SER A 403 -21.07 -12.44 23.30
CA SER A 403 -22.43 -12.23 23.84
C SER A 403 -22.43 -11.64 25.25
N GLU A 404 -21.49 -12.05 26.10
CA GLU A 404 -21.31 -11.52 27.46
C GLU A 404 -20.70 -10.12 27.43
N PHE A 405 -19.69 -9.87 26.58
CA PHE A 405 -19.11 -8.55 26.36
C PHE A 405 -20.17 -7.53 25.97
N ILE A 406 -21.03 -7.86 25.00
CA ILE A 406 -22.12 -6.97 24.59
C ILE A 406 -23.09 -6.71 25.76
N ALA A 407 -23.43 -7.73 26.54
CA ALA A 407 -24.32 -7.56 27.70
C ALA A 407 -23.71 -6.64 28.77
N GLU A 408 -22.41 -6.79 29.07
CA GLU A 408 -21.70 -5.93 30.01
C GLU A 408 -21.61 -4.49 29.50
N MET A 409 -21.25 -4.30 28.22
CA MET A 409 -21.12 -2.96 27.65
C MET A 409 -22.46 -2.23 27.57
N LEU A 410 -23.56 -2.91 27.26
CA LEU A 410 -24.89 -2.29 27.13
C LEU A 410 -25.37 -1.63 28.44
N VAL A 411 -24.86 -2.03 29.60
CA VAL A 411 -25.22 -1.42 30.91
C VAL A 411 -24.73 0.05 31.00
N HIS A 412 -23.73 0.42 30.19
CA HIS A 412 -23.14 1.76 30.19
C HIS A 412 -23.81 2.73 29.21
N PHE A 413 -24.84 2.29 28.50
CA PHE A 413 -25.55 3.12 27.52
C PHE A 413 -27.03 3.27 27.90
N ASP A 414 -27.54 4.48 27.74
CA ASP A 414 -28.98 4.74 27.77
C ASP A 414 -29.58 4.47 26.38
N TYR A 415 -30.50 3.51 26.30
CA TYR A 415 -31.26 3.21 25.09
C TYR A 415 -32.68 2.77 25.42
N ASP A 416 -33.65 3.27 24.66
CA ASP A 416 -35.08 2.98 24.84
C ASP A 416 -35.69 2.32 23.59
N THR A 417 -34.93 2.22 22.50
CA THR A 417 -35.39 1.75 21.20
C THR A 417 -34.43 0.74 20.58
N GLN A 418 -34.97 -0.13 19.72
CA GLN A 418 -34.15 -1.09 18.97
C GLN A 418 -33.12 -0.39 18.07
N GLU A 419 -33.48 0.74 17.47
CA GLU A 419 -32.57 1.52 16.61
C GLU A 419 -31.36 2.05 17.36
N GLN A 420 -31.55 2.55 18.58
CA GLN A 420 -30.44 2.96 19.46
C GLN A 420 -29.57 1.77 19.84
N GLN A 421 -30.18 0.63 20.17
CA GLN A 421 -29.45 -0.59 20.50
C GLN A 421 -28.60 -1.07 19.31
N ASP A 422 -29.15 -1.07 18.09
CA ASP A 422 -28.43 -1.44 16.87
C ASP A 422 -27.27 -0.47 16.57
N GLY A 423 -27.46 0.83 16.87
CA GLY A 423 -26.41 1.84 16.82
C GLY A 423 -25.26 1.57 17.79
N ILE A 424 -25.58 1.21 19.04
CA ILE A 424 -24.58 0.85 20.06
C ILE A 424 -23.84 -0.44 19.65
N LEU A 425 -24.54 -1.44 19.14
CA LEU A 425 -23.91 -2.66 18.61
C LEU A 425 -22.93 -2.35 17.47
N THR A 426 -23.30 -1.43 16.59
CA THR A 426 -22.42 -0.98 15.50
C THR A 426 -21.16 -0.30 16.04
N LEU A 427 -21.31 0.56 17.04
CA LEU A 427 -20.19 1.21 17.74
C LEU A 427 -19.25 0.19 18.39
N LEU A 428 -19.80 -0.74 19.19
CA LEU A 428 -19.01 -1.76 19.91
C LEU A 428 -18.32 -2.74 18.95
N ASN A 429 -18.99 -3.12 17.86
CA ASN A 429 -18.36 -3.95 16.82
C ASN A 429 -17.23 -3.19 16.09
N GLY A 430 -17.40 -1.88 15.87
CA GLY A 430 -16.34 -1.01 15.34
C GLY A 430 -15.15 -0.88 16.28
N LEU A 431 -15.40 -0.83 17.60
CA LEU A 431 -14.37 -0.83 18.63
C LEU A 431 -13.55 -2.13 18.59
N LEU A 432 -14.22 -3.28 18.61
CA LEU A 432 -13.55 -4.60 18.51
C LEU A 432 -12.76 -4.73 17.20
N ALA A 433 -13.30 -4.26 16.08
CA ALA A 433 -12.58 -4.25 14.80
C ALA A 433 -11.30 -3.40 14.89
N SER A 434 -11.36 -2.23 15.53
CA SER A 434 -10.20 -1.35 15.74
C SER A 434 -9.15 -2.02 16.62
N TYR A 435 -9.57 -2.67 17.72
CA TYR A 435 -8.67 -3.41 18.60
C TYR A 435 -7.98 -4.58 17.90
N ILE A 436 -8.68 -5.30 17.01
CA ILE A 436 -8.06 -6.36 16.20
C ILE A 436 -7.01 -5.77 15.26
N VAL A 437 -7.33 -4.69 14.55
CA VAL A 437 -6.39 -4.03 13.62
C VAL A 437 -5.15 -3.52 14.35
N LEU A 438 -5.33 -3.01 15.57
CA LEU A 438 -4.25 -2.54 16.44
C LEU A 438 -3.56 -3.67 17.23
N LYS A 439 -3.98 -4.93 17.06
CA LYS A 439 -3.43 -6.10 17.78
C LYS A 439 -3.51 -5.97 19.30
N ILE A 440 -4.56 -5.31 19.80
CA ILE A 440 -4.89 -5.19 21.23
C ILE A 440 -5.61 -6.46 21.70
N ILE A 441 -6.48 -7.02 20.86
CA ILE A 441 -7.24 -8.25 21.14
C ILE A 441 -7.04 -9.29 20.04
N ALA A 442 -7.32 -10.54 20.38
CA ALA A 442 -7.57 -11.61 19.43
C ALA A 442 -8.92 -12.27 19.71
N ILE A 443 -9.47 -12.90 18.67
CA ILE A 443 -10.74 -13.63 18.75
C ILE A 443 -10.54 -15.09 18.34
N TYR A 444 -11.31 -15.99 18.95
CA TYR A 444 -11.29 -17.43 18.67
C TYR A 444 -12.63 -18.09 19.00
N LYS A 445 -12.82 -19.31 18.50
CA LYS A 445 -13.96 -20.15 18.87
C LYS A 445 -13.63 -21.04 20.04
#